data_AF-A0A2V2VCF0-F1
#
_entry.id   AF-A0A2V2VCF0-F1
#
_cell.length_a   1.000
_cell.length_b   1.000
_cell.length_c   1.000
_cell.angle_alpha   90.00
_cell.angle_beta   90.00
_cell.angle_gamma   90.00
#
_symmetry.space_group_name_H-M   'P 1'
#
loop_
_entity.id
_entity.type
_entity.pdbx_description
1 polymer ?
#
loop_
_entity_poly.entity_id
_entity_poly.type
_entity_poly.pdbx_seq_one_letter_code
_entity_poly.pdbx_strand_id
1 'polypeptide(L)'
;MLKLSYDKGQSIFEAAQNFINENHTLVSQSHREEIQNFILNNVDPRDIQPGTGTANAVTGAGNHASASASAAVGGGGGEPVFSEYAREAAALQQAGVSTTPTWGEALRNMETVGASRSDVAFSGYAREGLLLEQEAARRAGAPPATAEEANRSIVRWNNHKRFTSYNAAGAKKKIDELTGNTRLSALVERVVTAAEGEPNSALLDDIAALYRELPEAFRFPALDLLSHLLAVTVHPFGWLQLLLSDDGNGGDAPNARAFFEECIQNLPHVPDVEALVTTRLFAHVIAALDKPPPGAKLTADQLALILAMLTKAPQSLLQTKNSNVKTAICALLQNAAVLLAGDPVVLGKDGASDATRGVMRLLAQLLLFESISSSHTRDLVATVMTLMLSDGSGKDIQTSVVAVEVGRNTLAHTLRALKAGPEPHCREAAIKLLHCLDDAELQ
;
A
#
# COMPACT_ATOMS: atom_id res chain seq x y z
N MET A 1 -20.23 32.44 -17.01
CA MET A 1 -18.77 32.33 -16.79
C MET A 1 -18.49 32.79 -15.38
N LEU A 2 -18.12 31.86 -14.49
CA LEU A 2 -17.83 32.16 -13.07
C LEU A 2 -16.34 32.46 -12.93
N LYS A 3 -15.97 33.42 -12.06
CA LYS A 3 -14.57 33.77 -11.82
C LYS A 3 -14.05 32.91 -10.66
N LEU A 4 -12.97 32.19 -10.91
CA LEU A 4 -12.26 31.42 -9.90
C LEU A 4 -11.01 32.21 -9.48
N SER A 5 -10.94 32.57 -8.19
CA SER A 5 -9.77 33.22 -7.61
C SER A 5 -8.80 32.15 -7.10
N TYR A 6 -7.52 32.31 -7.39
CA TYR A 6 -6.46 31.46 -6.87
C TYR A 6 -5.27 32.32 -6.45
N ASP A 7 -4.87 32.20 -5.19
CA ASP A 7 -3.71 32.92 -4.65
C ASP A 7 -2.44 32.08 -4.83
N LYS A 8 -1.32 32.74 -5.15
CA LYS A 8 -0.03 32.08 -5.33
C LYS A 8 0.38 31.33 -4.05
N GLY A 9 0.64 30.03 -4.18
CA GLY A 9 0.97 29.14 -3.07
C GLY A 9 -0.24 28.57 -2.31
N GLN A 10 -1.47 28.85 -2.72
CA GLN A 10 -2.69 28.28 -2.13
C GLN A 10 -2.82 26.79 -2.47
N SER A 11 -3.39 26.01 -1.54
CA SER A 11 -3.75 24.61 -1.83
C SER A 11 -4.83 24.56 -2.91
N ILE A 12 -4.60 23.80 -3.97
CA ILE A 12 -5.58 23.60 -5.07
C ILE A 12 -6.89 23.03 -4.54
N PHE A 13 -6.82 22.15 -3.53
CA PHE A 13 -8.01 21.57 -2.89
C PHE A 13 -8.80 22.62 -2.12
N GLU A 14 -8.11 23.52 -1.42
CA GLU A 14 -8.72 24.62 -0.68
C GLU A 14 -9.34 25.64 -1.64
N ALA A 15 -8.65 26.01 -2.71
CA ALA A 15 -9.17 26.89 -3.75
C ALA A 15 -10.41 26.30 -4.44
N ALA A 16 -10.39 25.01 -4.78
CA ALA A 16 -11.54 24.33 -5.38
C ALA A 16 -12.72 24.23 -4.39
N GLN A 17 -12.45 23.93 -3.12
CA GLN A 17 -13.48 23.84 -2.09
C GLN A 17 -14.09 25.22 -1.80
N ASN A 18 -13.28 26.28 -1.74
CA ASN A 18 -13.74 27.65 -1.56
C ASN A 18 -14.62 28.09 -2.74
N PHE A 19 -14.21 27.79 -3.97
CA PHE A 19 -15.00 28.08 -5.16
C PHE A 19 -16.36 27.37 -5.16
N ILE A 20 -16.42 26.10 -4.71
CA ILE A 20 -17.69 25.36 -4.56
C ILE A 20 -18.56 26.01 -3.48
N ASN A 21 -17.98 26.39 -2.33
CA ASN A 21 -18.71 27.02 -1.24
C ASN A 21 -19.31 28.38 -1.68
N GLU A 22 -18.52 29.18 -2.40
CA GLU A 22 -18.91 30.50 -2.92
C GLU A 22 -19.98 30.40 -4.02
N ASN A 23 -20.02 29.30 -4.79
CA ASN A 23 -20.91 29.12 -5.94
C ASN A 23 -21.87 27.93 -5.78
N HIS A 24 -22.22 27.55 -4.55
CA HIS A 24 -22.94 26.32 -4.20
C HIS A 24 -24.33 26.16 -4.84
N THR A 25 -24.92 27.24 -5.36
CA THR A 25 -26.20 27.22 -6.08
C THR A 25 -26.06 26.76 -7.54
N LEU A 26 -24.85 26.79 -8.10
CA LEU A 26 -24.54 26.46 -9.49
C LEU A 26 -23.50 25.34 -9.62
N VAL A 27 -22.73 25.09 -8.56
CA VAL A 27 -21.59 24.18 -8.55
C VAL A 27 -21.71 23.26 -7.33
N SER A 28 -21.57 21.95 -7.53
CA SER A 28 -21.66 20.96 -6.47
C SER A 28 -20.32 20.24 -6.26
N GLN A 29 -20.25 19.42 -5.21
CA GLN A 29 -19.08 18.57 -4.92
C GLN A 29 -18.72 17.62 -6.07
N SER A 30 -19.67 17.28 -6.97
CA SER A 30 -19.40 16.47 -8.16
C SER A 30 -18.44 17.14 -9.16
N HIS A 31 -18.37 18.48 -9.17
CA HIS A 31 -17.50 19.24 -10.07
C HIS A 31 -16.12 19.50 -9.46
N ARG A 32 -15.84 18.96 -8.27
CA ARG A 32 -14.61 19.26 -7.52
C ARG A 32 -13.35 18.88 -8.31
N GLU A 33 -13.34 17.71 -8.95
CA GLU A 33 -12.21 17.29 -9.78
C GLU A 33 -12.04 18.17 -11.02
N GLU A 34 -13.14 18.55 -11.68
CA GLU A 34 -13.12 19.45 -12.84
C GLU A 34 -12.54 20.83 -12.48
N ILE A 35 -12.91 21.36 -11.31
CA ILE A 35 -12.43 22.65 -10.81
C ILE A 35 -10.94 22.58 -10.43
N GLN A 36 -10.51 21.49 -9.79
CA GLN A 36 -9.09 21.27 -9.48
C GLN A 36 -8.26 21.19 -10.76
N ASN A 37 -8.76 20.48 -11.77
CA ASN A 37 -8.12 20.38 -13.09
C ASN A 37 -8.09 21.75 -13.79
N PHE A 38 -9.14 22.56 -13.67
CA PHE A 38 -9.17 23.91 -14.21
C PHE A 38 -8.11 24.82 -13.57
N ILE A 39 -7.93 24.76 -12.25
CA ILE A 39 -6.89 25.51 -11.53
C ILE A 39 -5.51 25.06 -12.02
N LEU A 40 -5.26 23.75 -12.06
CA LEU A 40 -4.00 23.17 -12.54
C LEU A 40 -3.66 23.56 -13.98
N ASN A 41 -4.66 23.76 -14.83
CA ASN A 41 -4.48 24.16 -16.23
C ASN A 41 -4.15 25.64 -16.43
N ASN A 42 -4.43 26.50 -15.43
CA ASN A 42 -4.33 27.96 -15.58
C ASN A 42 -3.30 28.60 -14.63
N VAL A 43 -2.62 27.82 -13.79
CA VAL A 43 -1.61 28.29 -12.83
C VAL A 43 -0.22 27.77 -13.20
N ASP A 44 0.83 28.58 -13.01
CA ASP A 44 2.21 28.15 -13.22
C ASP A 44 2.58 27.03 -12.23
N PRO A 45 3.14 25.89 -12.68
CA PRO A 45 3.55 24.80 -11.80
C PRO A 45 4.48 25.20 -10.64
N ARG A 46 5.20 26.32 -10.76
CA ARG A 46 6.08 26.87 -9.70
C ARG A 46 5.31 27.59 -8.58
N ASP A 47 4.05 27.94 -8.83
CA ASP A 47 3.19 28.68 -7.92
C ASP A 47 2.29 27.75 -7.09
N ILE A 48 2.44 26.44 -7.28
CA ILE A 48 1.77 25.38 -6.52
C ILE A 48 2.71 24.99 -5.37
N GLN A 49 2.25 25.10 -4.11
CA GLN A 49 3.05 24.62 -2.99
C GLN A 49 3.21 23.10 -3.08
N PRO A 50 4.46 22.56 -3.08
CA PRO A 50 4.67 21.20 -2.62
C PRO A 50 4.32 21.20 -1.13
N GLY A 51 3.32 20.42 -0.72
CA GLY A 51 2.73 20.49 0.62
C GLY A 51 3.75 20.51 1.77
N THR A 52 4.13 21.70 2.21
CA THR A 52 4.79 21.99 3.49
C THR A 52 3.83 22.84 4.29
N GLY A 53 3.00 22.18 5.10
CA GLY A 53 2.13 22.88 6.04
C GLY A 53 2.95 23.56 7.12
N THR A 54 3.22 24.85 6.95
CA THR A 54 3.63 25.75 8.03
C THR A 54 3.03 27.13 7.83
N ALA A 55 2.03 27.46 8.64
CA ALA A 55 1.74 28.78 9.20
C ALA A 55 0.68 28.54 10.30
N ASN A 56 0.89 28.87 11.58
CA ASN A 56 1.13 30.24 12.05
C ASN A 56 2.09 30.31 13.23
N ALA A 57 2.92 31.35 13.20
CA ALA A 57 3.74 31.82 14.30
C ALA A 57 2.89 32.49 15.39
N VAL A 58 3.25 32.26 16.66
CA VAL A 58 3.25 33.31 17.70
C VAL A 58 4.54 33.16 18.51
N THR A 59 5.44 34.11 18.33
CA THR A 59 6.59 34.39 19.18
C THR A 59 6.14 34.93 20.54
N GLY A 60 6.66 34.38 21.63
CA GLY A 60 6.49 34.91 22.99
C GLY A 60 7.50 34.27 23.96
N ALA A 61 8.42 35.08 24.47
CA ALA A 61 9.56 34.72 25.29
C ALA A 61 9.20 34.23 26.72
N GLY A 62 10.09 33.45 27.34
CA GLY A 62 10.09 33.26 28.80
C GLY A 62 10.82 32.03 29.32
N ASN A 63 11.98 32.25 29.95
CA ASN A 63 12.78 31.33 30.76
C ASN A 63 11.97 30.51 31.79
N HIS A 64 12.36 29.26 32.08
CA HIS A 64 13.04 28.87 33.33
C HIS A 64 13.33 27.35 33.42
N ALA A 65 14.49 27.07 34.02
CA ALA A 65 15.06 25.76 34.34
C ALA A 65 14.39 25.06 35.54
N SER A 66 14.63 23.74 35.68
CA SER A 66 14.99 22.96 36.91
C SER A 66 14.73 21.46 36.64
N ALA A 67 15.72 20.57 36.55
CA ALA A 67 16.54 19.95 37.61
C ALA A 67 15.85 18.80 38.40
N SER A 68 16.23 17.56 38.03
CA SER A 68 16.61 16.40 38.87
C SER A 68 15.79 15.97 40.10
N ALA A 69 15.44 14.69 40.19
CA ALA A 69 15.84 13.80 41.30
C ALA A 69 15.49 12.32 41.05
N SER A 70 16.46 11.46 41.36
CA SER A 70 16.50 10.02 41.24
C SER A 70 15.73 9.28 42.35
N ALA A 71 15.28 8.05 42.09
CA ALA A 71 15.23 6.99 43.09
C ALA A 71 15.30 5.61 42.41
N ALA A 72 16.37 4.88 42.72
CA ALA A 72 16.58 3.47 42.38
C ALA A 72 16.02 2.56 43.49
N VAL A 73 15.55 1.36 43.13
CA VAL A 73 15.62 0.01 43.76
C VAL A 73 14.64 -0.83 42.93
N GLY A 74 14.96 -1.89 42.18
CA GLY A 74 15.81 -3.05 42.48
C GLY A 74 14.92 -4.29 42.63
N GLY A 75 14.88 -5.18 41.62
CA GLY A 75 14.17 -6.46 41.70
C GLY A 75 13.95 -7.11 40.33
N GLY A 76 14.53 -8.30 40.12
CA GLY A 76 14.61 -8.99 38.84
C GLY A 76 13.31 -9.57 38.31
N GLY A 77 13.27 -9.71 36.99
CA GLY A 77 12.12 -10.17 36.20
C GLY A 77 11.88 -9.20 35.04
N GLY A 78 12.87 -9.04 34.16
CA GLY A 78 12.82 -8.04 33.10
C GLY A 78 11.72 -8.35 32.09
N GLU A 79 10.59 -7.67 32.20
CA GLU A 79 9.72 -7.42 31.04
C GLU A 79 10.57 -6.80 29.92
N PRO A 80 10.35 -7.17 28.65
CA PRO A 80 11.05 -6.52 27.55
C PRO A 80 10.72 -5.03 27.54
N VAL A 81 11.76 -4.18 27.55
CA VAL A 81 11.75 -2.70 27.56
C VAL A 81 10.83 -2.08 26.47
N PHE A 82 10.47 -2.86 25.45
CA PHE A 82 9.44 -2.54 24.46
C PHE A 82 8.05 -2.25 25.05
N SER A 83 7.70 -2.92 26.16
CA SER A 83 6.38 -2.80 26.79
C SER A 83 6.20 -1.42 27.44
N GLU A 84 7.28 -0.84 27.98
CA GLU A 84 7.26 0.47 28.62
C GLU A 84 7.27 1.60 27.60
N TYR A 85 8.10 1.53 26.55
CA TYR A 85 8.16 2.59 25.54
C TYR A 85 6.85 2.71 24.75
N ALA A 86 6.22 1.59 24.38
CA ALA A 86 4.92 1.61 23.71
C ALA A 86 3.80 2.15 24.63
N ARG A 87 3.87 1.86 25.94
CA ARG A 87 2.97 2.43 26.95
C ARG A 87 3.20 3.93 27.12
N GLU A 88 4.45 4.37 27.14
CA GLU A 88 4.82 5.77 27.34
C GLU A 88 4.50 6.61 26.09
N ALA A 89 4.73 6.08 24.89
CA ALA A 89 4.32 6.72 23.63
C ALA A 89 2.78 6.82 23.52
N ALA A 90 2.04 5.77 23.92
CA ALA A 90 0.59 5.81 23.97
C ALA A 90 0.08 6.78 25.06
N ALA A 91 0.74 6.85 26.22
CA ALA A 91 0.41 7.80 27.28
C ALA A 91 0.71 9.25 26.88
N LEU A 92 1.80 9.51 26.13
CA LEU A 92 2.15 10.83 25.60
C LEU A 92 1.16 11.29 24.52
N GLN A 93 0.68 10.36 23.69
CA GLN A 93 -0.38 10.65 22.72
C GLN A 93 -1.74 10.92 23.39
N GLN A 94 -2.08 10.17 24.44
CA GLN A 94 -3.27 10.42 25.26
C GLN A 94 -3.16 11.72 26.07
N ALA A 95 -1.94 12.14 26.43
CA ALA A 95 -1.65 13.41 27.09
C ALA A 95 -1.61 14.62 26.13
N GLY A 96 -1.89 14.43 24.84
CA GLY A 96 -1.97 15.52 23.86
C GLY A 96 -0.62 16.08 23.42
N VAL A 97 0.48 15.34 23.60
CA VAL A 97 1.81 15.74 23.12
C VAL A 97 1.86 15.59 21.60
N SER A 98 2.07 16.70 20.90
CA SER A 98 1.95 16.80 19.43
C SER A 98 3.09 16.12 18.64
N THR A 99 4.16 15.72 19.32
CA THR A 99 5.31 15.03 18.70
C THR A 99 5.69 13.79 19.48
N THR A 100 5.25 12.64 18.98
CA THR A 100 5.81 11.33 19.35
C THR A 100 7.19 11.21 18.67
N PRO A 101 8.27 10.80 19.37
CA PRO A 101 9.59 10.71 18.77
C PRO A 101 9.56 9.81 17.54
N THR A 102 10.23 10.23 16.47
CA THR A 102 10.41 9.38 15.30
C THR A 102 11.21 8.13 15.67
N TRP A 103 11.04 7.03 14.94
CA TRP A 103 11.78 5.78 15.19
C TRP A 103 13.31 5.99 15.28
N GLY A 104 13.86 6.91 14.47
CA GLY A 104 15.28 7.26 14.52
C GLY A 104 15.70 8.00 15.80
N GLU A 105 14.81 8.81 16.38
CA GLU A 105 15.04 9.48 17.66
C GLU A 105 14.86 8.51 18.84
N ALA A 106 13.87 7.63 18.76
CA ALA A 106 13.68 6.52 19.70
C ALA A 106 14.90 5.60 19.74
N LEU A 107 15.46 5.28 18.57
CA LEU A 107 16.66 4.43 18.44
C LEU A 107 17.91 5.10 19.03
N ARG A 108 18.13 6.41 18.76
CA ARG A 108 19.23 7.16 19.37
C ARG A 108 19.09 7.26 20.89
N ASN A 109 17.87 7.46 21.37
CA ASN A 109 17.59 7.51 22.80
C ASN A 109 17.83 6.15 23.47
N MET A 110 17.45 5.03 22.83
CA MET A 110 17.77 3.67 23.29
C MET A 110 19.28 3.37 23.30
N GLU A 111 20.01 3.81 22.27
CA GLU A 111 21.48 3.68 22.21
C GLU A 111 22.17 4.48 23.34
N THR A 112 21.63 5.65 23.73
CA THR A 112 22.17 6.44 24.85
C THR A 112 21.94 5.83 26.23
N VAL A 113 20.96 4.94 26.41
CA VAL A 113 20.73 4.20 27.68
C VAL A 113 21.39 2.82 27.70
N GLY A 114 22.20 2.49 26.69
CA GLY A 114 22.97 1.25 26.65
C GLY A 114 22.18 0.00 26.26
N ALA A 115 20.97 0.15 25.72
CA ALA A 115 20.19 -0.97 25.18
C ALA A 115 20.72 -1.41 23.81
N SER A 116 20.80 -2.73 23.56
CA SER A 116 21.39 -3.25 22.33
C SER A 116 20.36 -3.34 21.20
N ARG A 117 20.79 -3.09 19.94
CA ARG A 117 19.93 -3.21 18.74
C ARG A 117 19.26 -4.59 18.58
N SER A 118 19.81 -5.63 19.22
CA SER A 118 19.24 -6.98 19.24
C SER A 118 17.94 -7.09 20.06
N ASP A 119 17.68 -6.16 20.97
CA ASP A 119 16.53 -6.22 21.88
C ASP A 119 15.25 -5.61 21.28
N VAL A 120 15.35 -5.11 20.03
CA VAL A 120 14.38 -4.20 19.40
C VAL A 120 13.71 -4.80 18.14
N ALA A 121 13.84 -6.11 17.92
CA ALA A 121 13.45 -6.76 16.66
C ALA A 121 12.13 -7.56 16.75
N PHE A 122 10.97 -6.89 16.69
CA PHE A 122 9.67 -7.56 16.84
C PHE A 122 8.86 -7.85 15.57
N SER A 123 9.41 -7.64 14.36
CA SER A 123 8.80 -8.27 13.18
C SER A 123 9.84 -8.60 12.13
N GLY A 124 9.61 -9.69 11.39
CA GLY A 124 10.35 -9.95 10.14
C GLY A 124 10.31 -8.74 9.19
N TYR A 125 9.29 -7.88 9.34
CA TYR A 125 9.11 -6.62 8.61
C TYR A 125 9.97 -5.46 9.09
N ALA A 126 10.18 -5.32 10.39
CA ALA A 126 11.19 -4.40 10.92
C ALA A 126 12.57 -4.86 10.46
N ARG A 127 12.82 -6.17 10.38
CA ARG A 127 14.07 -6.73 9.86
C ARG A 127 14.22 -6.55 8.34
N GLU A 128 13.15 -6.74 7.55
CA GLU A 128 13.15 -6.52 6.09
C GLU A 128 13.29 -5.03 5.74
N GLY A 129 12.53 -4.16 6.41
CA GLY A 129 12.66 -2.71 6.26
C GLY A 129 14.05 -2.21 6.65
N LEU A 130 14.62 -2.74 7.75
CA LEU A 130 15.98 -2.41 8.19
C LEU A 130 17.04 -3.01 7.27
N LEU A 131 16.82 -4.18 6.66
CA LEU A 131 17.71 -4.73 5.62
C LEU A 131 17.61 -3.94 4.31
N LEU A 132 16.43 -3.45 3.93
CA LEU A 132 16.23 -2.59 2.76
C LEU A 132 16.84 -1.20 2.97
N GLU A 133 16.71 -0.63 4.17
CA GLU A 133 17.37 0.62 4.56
C GLU A 133 18.88 0.44 4.71
N GLN A 134 19.36 -0.68 5.26
CA GLN A 134 20.79 -1.00 5.31
C GLN A 134 21.35 -1.28 3.92
N GLU A 135 20.60 -1.92 3.03
CA GLU A 135 20.98 -2.11 1.63
C GLU A 135 20.98 -0.76 0.88
N ALA A 136 20.02 0.13 1.16
CA ALA A 136 20.00 1.49 0.63
C ALA A 136 21.16 2.35 1.17
N ALA A 137 21.48 2.24 2.46
CA ALA A 137 22.61 2.91 3.10
C ALA A 137 23.96 2.32 2.65
N ARG A 138 24.02 1.00 2.43
CA ARG A 138 25.17 0.31 1.83
C ARG A 138 25.35 0.70 0.37
N ARG A 139 24.26 0.91 -0.39
CA ARG A 139 24.31 1.48 -1.75
C ARG A 139 24.69 2.95 -1.75
N ALA A 140 24.32 3.71 -0.72
CA ALA A 140 24.73 5.10 -0.53
C ALA A 140 26.20 5.24 -0.05
N GLY A 141 26.74 4.22 0.64
CA GLY A 141 28.12 4.16 1.12
C GLY A 141 29.07 3.29 0.30
N ALA A 142 28.57 2.56 -0.69
CA ALA A 142 29.37 1.85 -1.68
C ALA A 142 30.06 2.88 -2.60
N PRO A 143 31.26 2.60 -3.14
CA PRO A 143 31.75 3.36 -4.30
C PRO A 143 30.61 3.39 -5.33
N PRO A 144 30.39 4.54 -6.01
CA PRO A 144 29.22 4.75 -6.84
C PRO A 144 29.01 3.49 -7.66
N ALA A 145 27.83 2.88 -7.51
CA ALA A 145 27.40 1.78 -8.37
C ALA A 145 27.82 2.20 -9.77
N THR A 146 28.56 1.32 -10.47
CA THR A 146 28.92 1.60 -11.86
C THR A 146 27.64 2.10 -12.54
N ALA A 147 27.77 3.14 -13.35
CA ALA A 147 26.67 3.87 -13.98
C ALA A 147 25.85 3.00 -14.97
N GLU A 148 25.69 1.71 -14.71
CA GLU A 148 24.93 0.72 -15.44
C GLU A 148 23.69 0.26 -14.65
N GLU A 149 23.70 0.20 -13.31
CA GLU A 149 22.52 -0.20 -12.54
C GLU A 149 21.56 0.96 -12.23
N ALA A 150 22.10 2.12 -11.90
CA ALA A 150 21.34 3.37 -11.80
C ALA A 150 20.89 3.92 -13.17
N ASN A 151 21.25 3.23 -14.26
CA ASN A 151 21.10 3.67 -15.64
C ASN A 151 20.15 2.78 -16.46
N ARG A 152 19.39 1.90 -15.78
CA ARG A 152 18.38 1.06 -16.41
C ARG A 152 17.12 1.87 -16.66
N SER A 153 16.73 1.97 -17.93
CA SER A 153 15.43 2.48 -18.37
C SER A 153 14.29 1.81 -17.61
N ILE A 154 13.19 2.53 -17.43
CA ILE A 154 11.97 1.96 -16.86
C ILE A 154 11.37 1.04 -17.93
N VAL A 155 11.08 -0.20 -17.53
CA VAL A 155 10.49 -1.23 -18.38
C VAL A 155 9.22 -1.75 -17.76
N ARG A 156 8.40 -2.40 -18.58
CA ARG A 156 7.18 -3.07 -18.13
C ARG A 156 7.50 -4.18 -17.14
N TRP A 157 6.57 -4.42 -16.22
CA TRP A 157 6.61 -5.58 -15.37
C TRP A 157 6.29 -6.83 -16.17
N ASN A 158 7.02 -7.90 -15.90
CA ASN A 158 6.82 -9.22 -16.50
C ASN A 158 6.50 -10.29 -15.45
N ASN A 159 6.50 -9.93 -14.18
CA ASN A 159 6.31 -10.85 -13.06
C ASN A 159 5.56 -10.16 -11.92
N HIS A 160 4.79 -10.95 -11.19
CA HIS A 160 4.15 -10.54 -9.94
C HIS A 160 5.17 -10.32 -8.84
N LYS A 161 4.98 -9.26 -8.05
CA LYS A 161 5.67 -9.04 -6.78
C LYS A 161 5.06 -9.95 -5.70
N ARG A 162 5.91 -10.73 -5.03
CA ARG A 162 5.51 -11.57 -3.89
C ARG A 162 6.31 -11.21 -2.66
N PHE A 163 5.62 -11.07 -1.53
CA PHE A 163 6.21 -10.98 -0.19
C PHE A 163 6.30 -12.39 0.40
N THR A 164 7.47 -13.01 0.33
CA THR A 164 7.68 -14.42 0.74
C THR A 164 8.39 -14.55 2.09
N SER A 165 9.06 -13.48 2.54
CA SER A 165 9.74 -13.43 3.83
C SER A 165 8.74 -13.52 4.98
N TYR A 166 8.88 -14.54 5.84
CA TYR A 166 7.98 -14.74 6.96
C TYR A 166 8.75 -15.23 8.20
N ASN A 167 8.50 -14.61 9.36
CA ASN A 167 9.13 -14.97 10.63
C ASN A 167 8.18 -15.83 11.48
N ALA A 168 8.13 -17.13 11.18
CA ALA A 168 7.27 -18.08 11.89
C ALA A 168 7.49 -18.10 13.41
N ALA A 169 8.76 -18.06 13.86
CA ALA A 169 9.07 -18.06 15.29
C ALA A 169 8.55 -16.79 16.00
N GLY A 170 8.66 -15.63 15.35
CA GLY A 170 8.13 -14.37 15.87
C GLY A 170 6.60 -14.35 15.92
N ALA A 171 5.94 -14.85 14.88
CA ALA A 171 4.49 -14.96 14.83
C ALA A 171 3.95 -15.90 15.92
N LYS A 172 4.57 -17.08 16.07
CA LYS A 172 4.23 -18.06 17.12
C LYS A 172 4.31 -17.44 18.51
N LYS A 173 5.46 -16.83 18.84
CA LYS A 173 5.67 -16.13 20.11
C LYS A 173 4.63 -15.04 20.33
N LYS A 174 4.28 -14.26 19.31
CA LYS A 174 3.32 -13.17 19.44
C LYS A 174 1.90 -13.66 19.69
N ILE A 175 1.49 -14.72 19.01
CA ILE A 175 0.18 -15.35 19.23
C ILE A 175 0.12 -15.94 20.65
N ASP A 176 1.18 -16.62 21.11
CA ASP A 176 1.28 -17.12 22.48
C ASP A 176 1.16 -15.99 23.52
N GLU A 177 1.87 -14.87 23.31
CA GLU A 177 1.81 -13.69 24.19
C GLU A 177 0.41 -13.06 24.27
N LEU A 178 -0.30 -12.98 23.13
CA LEU A 178 -1.59 -12.28 23.03
C LEU A 178 -2.76 -13.14 23.51
N THR A 179 -2.66 -14.46 23.40
CA THR A 179 -3.80 -15.37 23.62
C THR A 179 -3.58 -16.34 24.78
N GLY A 180 -2.32 -16.62 25.17
CA GLY A 180 -1.98 -17.71 26.08
C GLY A 180 -2.33 -19.10 25.55
N ASN A 181 -2.71 -19.22 24.27
CA ASN A 181 -3.24 -20.45 23.69
C ASN A 181 -2.24 -21.08 22.71
N THR A 182 -1.53 -22.10 23.19
CA THR A 182 -0.51 -22.83 22.41
C THR A 182 -1.08 -23.58 21.20
N ARG A 183 -2.40 -23.84 21.16
CA ARG A 183 -3.04 -24.43 19.98
C ARG A 183 -3.12 -23.43 18.83
N LEU A 184 -3.36 -22.16 19.14
CA LEU A 184 -3.38 -21.09 18.14
C LEU A 184 -2.00 -20.79 17.59
N SER A 185 -0.97 -20.83 18.43
CA SER A 185 0.41 -20.61 17.97
C SER A 185 0.95 -21.80 17.15
N ALA A 186 0.48 -23.02 17.44
CA ALA A 186 0.74 -24.20 16.61
C ALA A 186 0.12 -24.11 15.19
N LEU A 187 -0.87 -23.23 14.97
CA LEU A 187 -1.41 -22.97 13.64
C LEU A 187 -0.33 -22.46 12.67
N VAL A 188 0.65 -21.70 13.17
CA VAL A 188 1.74 -21.16 12.34
C VAL A 188 2.49 -22.27 11.61
N GLU A 189 2.88 -23.32 12.34
CA GLU A 189 3.63 -24.45 11.77
C GLU A 189 2.75 -25.27 10.80
N ARG A 190 1.46 -25.42 11.10
CA ARG A 190 0.49 -26.07 10.21
C ARG A 190 0.34 -25.30 8.89
N VAL A 191 0.25 -23.97 8.93
CA VAL A 191 0.14 -23.12 7.74
C VAL A 191 1.41 -23.16 6.89
N VAL A 192 2.58 -23.05 7.52
CA VAL A 192 3.86 -23.15 6.81
C VAL A 192 4.00 -24.50 6.10
N THR A 193 3.58 -25.59 6.75
CA THR A 193 3.62 -26.93 6.15
C THR A 193 2.58 -27.10 5.04
N ALA A 194 1.39 -26.52 5.21
CA ALA A 194 0.29 -26.67 4.26
C ALA A 194 0.54 -25.98 2.92
N ALA A 195 1.47 -25.03 2.84
CA ALA A 195 1.77 -24.34 1.59
C ALA A 195 2.27 -25.29 0.48
N GLU A 196 2.92 -26.39 0.84
CA GLU A 196 3.40 -27.42 -0.08
C GLU A 196 2.31 -28.42 -0.52
N GLY A 197 1.16 -28.41 0.14
CA GLY A 197 0.09 -29.39 -0.06
C GLY A 197 -1.17 -28.82 -0.74
N GLU A 198 -2.18 -29.68 -0.84
CA GLU A 198 -3.49 -29.34 -1.41
C GLU A 198 -4.25 -28.32 -0.55
N PRO A 199 -5.10 -27.47 -1.16
CA PRO A 199 -5.95 -26.52 -0.44
C PRO A 199 -6.84 -27.18 0.61
N ASN A 200 -6.93 -26.56 1.80
CA ASN A 200 -7.67 -27.11 2.95
C ASN A 200 -8.55 -26.04 3.61
N SER A 201 -9.87 -26.20 3.51
CA SER A 201 -10.85 -25.25 4.05
C SER A 201 -10.78 -25.13 5.56
N ALA A 202 -10.57 -26.23 6.28
CA ALA A 202 -10.45 -26.21 7.74
C ALA A 202 -9.26 -25.36 8.22
N LEU A 203 -8.19 -25.27 7.41
CA LEU A 203 -7.06 -24.41 7.74
C LEU A 203 -7.38 -22.92 7.54
N LEU A 204 -8.19 -22.56 6.54
CA LEU A 204 -8.67 -21.20 6.37
C LEU A 204 -9.62 -20.80 7.49
N ASP A 205 -10.51 -21.72 7.91
CA ASP A 205 -11.41 -21.52 9.04
C ASP A 205 -10.60 -21.28 10.34
N ASP A 206 -9.54 -22.06 10.57
CA ASP A 206 -8.63 -21.86 11.71
C ASP A 206 -7.93 -20.49 11.67
N ILE A 207 -7.54 -20.00 10.49
CA ILE A 207 -6.93 -18.66 10.33
C ILE A 207 -7.97 -17.56 10.60
N ALA A 208 -9.20 -17.71 10.09
CA ALA A 208 -10.29 -16.77 10.35
C ALA A 208 -10.68 -16.76 11.83
N ALA A 209 -10.67 -17.92 12.50
CA ALA A 209 -10.86 -18.02 13.94
C ALA A 209 -9.74 -17.29 14.71
N LEU A 210 -8.46 -17.50 14.33
CA LEU A 210 -7.35 -16.77 14.91
C LEU A 210 -7.51 -15.25 14.77
N TYR A 211 -7.94 -14.76 13.60
CA TYR A 211 -8.20 -13.32 13.39
C TYR A 211 -9.22 -12.76 14.40
N ARG A 212 -10.24 -13.55 14.75
CA ARG A 212 -11.30 -13.16 15.69
C ARG A 212 -10.92 -13.31 17.15
N GLU A 213 -10.08 -14.29 17.47
CA GLU A 213 -9.58 -14.48 18.84
C GLU A 213 -8.50 -13.45 19.22
N LEU A 214 -7.80 -12.89 18.24
CA LEU A 214 -6.82 -11.83 18.48
C LEU A 214 -7.50 -10.49 18.80
N PRO A 215 -6.94 -9.70 19.74
CA PRO A 215 -7.43 -8.35 19.99
C PRO A 215 -7.37 -7.50 18.71
N GLU A 216 -8.32 -6.58 18.54
CA GLU A 216 -8.48 -5.78 17.31
C GLU A 216 -7.20 -5.06 16.88
N ALA A 217 -6.45 -4.48 17.83
CA ALA A 217 -5.19 -3.80 17.53
C ALA A 217 -4.04 -4.73 17.08
N PHE A 218 -4.23 -6.06 17.17
CA PHE A 218 -3.19 -7.07 16.95
C PHE A 218 -3.65 -8.24 16.08
N ARG A 219 -4.62 -8.03 15.18
CA ARG A 219 -5.10 -9.08 14.27
C ARG A 219 -4.16 -9.38 13.10
N PHE A 220 -3.19 -8.50 12.85
CA PHE A 220 -2.24 -8.63 11.75
C PHE A 220 -1.54 -10.01 11.64
N PRO A 221 -1.21 -10.77 12.71
CA PRO A 221 -0.56 -12.08 12.56
C PRO A 221 -1.39 -13.10 11.77
N ALA A 222 -2.73 -13.07 11.89
CA ALA A 222 -3.61 -13.97 11.15
C ALA A 222 -3.63 -13.64 9.64
N LEU A 223 -3.71 -12.35 9.32
CA LEU A 223 -3.67 -11.87 7.94
C LEU A 223 -2.30 -12.12 7.30
N ASP A 224 -1.24 -11.99 8.09
CA ASP A 224 0.12 -12.22 7.66
C ASP A 224 0.38 -13.69 7.33
N LEU A 225 -0.19 -14.60 8.14
CA LEU A 225 -0.21 -16.04 7.87
C LEU A 225 -0.91 -16.36 6.54
N LEU A 226 -2.10 -15.78 6.31
CA LEU A 226 -2.84 -16.00 5.07
C LEU A 226 -2.11 -15.42 3.84
N SER A 227 -1.54 -14.22 3.97
CA SER A 227 -0.72 -13.59 2.93
C SER A 227 0.48 -14.48 2.59
N HIS A 228 1.20 -14.98 3.59
CA HIS A 228 2.32 -15.90 3.39
C HIS A 228 1.90 -17.19 2.68
N LEU A 229 0.80 -17.83 3.10
CA LEU A 229 0.26 -19.03 2.47
C LEU A 229 0.03 -18.82 0.96
N LEU A 230 -0.68 -17.75 0.59
CA LEU A 230 -0.93 -17.44 -0.83
C LEU A 230 0.35 -17.04 -1.58
N ALA A 231 1.34 -16.47 -0.90
CA ALA A 231 2.61 -16.08 -1.52
C ALA A 231 3.45 -17.29 -1.96
N VAL A 232 3.48 -18.35 -1.15
CA VAL A 232 4.44 -19.47 -1.30
C VAL A 232 3.79 -20.79 -1.71
N THR A 233 2.45 -20.89 -1.70
CA THR A 233 1.78 -22.14 -2.05
C THR A 233 1.97 -22.57 -3.51
N VAL A 234 1.98 -23.89 -3.73
CA VAL A 234 1.97 -24.52 -5.06
C VAL A 234 0.59 -24.46 -5.74
N HIS A 235 -0.50 -24.28 -4.98
CA HIS A 235 -1.89 -24.26 -5.50
C HIS A 235 -2.63 -22.93 -5.20
N PRO A 236 -2.10 -21.76 -5.61
CA PRO A 236 -2.60 -20.45 -5.16
C PRO A 236 -4.07 -20.21 -5.56
N PHE A 237 -4.46 -20.61 -6.78
CA PHE A 237 -5.85 -20.46 -7.22
C PHE A 237 -6.83 -21.34 -6.41
N GLY A 238 -6.42 -22.54 -6.02
CA GLY A 238 -7.27 -23.44 -5.22
C GLY A 238 -7.52 -22.90 -3.80
N TRP A 239 -6.49 -22.36 -3.16
CA TRP A 239 -6.63 -21.65 -1.88
C TRP A 239 -7.50 -20.41 -2.00
N LEU A 240 -7.36 -19.64 -3.09
CA LEU A 240 -8.22 -18.49 -3.37
C LEU A 240 -9.69 -18.91 -3.56
N GLN A 241 -9.96 -20.01 -4.27
CA GLN A 241 -11.33 -20.50 -4.42
C GLN A 241 -11.97 -20.82 -3.06
N LEU A 242 -11.25 -21.50 -2.17
CA LEU A 242 -11.76 -21.78 -0.82
C LEU A 242 -11.99 -20.49 0.00
N LEU A 243 -11.12 -19.50 -0.13
CA LEU A 243 -11.29 -18.18 0.52
C LEU A 243 -12.55 -17.44 0.02
N LEU A 244 -12.91 -17.66 -1.25
CA LEU A 244 -14.07 -17.05 -1.90
C LEU A 244 -15.35 -17.91 -1.83
N SER A 245 -15.27 -19.11 -1.26
CA SER A 245 -16.40 -20.04 -1.18
C SER A 245 -17.37 -19.66 -0.06
N ASP A 246 -18.66 -19.85 -0.34
CA ASP A 246 -19.75 -19.71 0.64
C ASP A 246 -19.95 -20.96 1.50
N ASP A 247 -19.24 -22.05 1.19
CA ASP A 247 -19.32 -23.36 1.85
C ASP A 247 -18.74 -23.29 3.27
N GLY A 248 -19.42 -22.55 4.14
CA GLY A 248 -19.19 -22.56 5.58
C GLY A 248 -19.54 -23.93 6.12
N ASN A 249 -18.66 -24.49 6.93
CA ASN A 249 -18.76 -25.84 7.46
C ASN A 249 -19.79 -25.91 8.61
N GLY A 250 -21.04 -25.49 8.39
CA GLY A 250 -22.22 -25.72 9.26
C GLY A 250 -22.13 -25.30 10.74
N GLY A 251 -21.06 -24.66 11.18
CA GLY A 251 -20.81 -24.24 12.56
C GLY A 251 -20.84 -22.72 12.75
N ASP A 252 -20.72 -22.26 13.99
CA ASP A 252 -20.74 -20.83 14.38
C ASP A 252 -19.50 -20.03 13.91
N ALA A 253 -18.54 -20.66 13.22
CA ALA A 253 -17.41 -19.97 12.62
C ALA A 253 -17.87 -19.18 11.38
N PRO A 254 -17.31 -17.98 11.14
CA PRO A 254 -17.61 -17.27 9.89
C PRO A 254 -17.15 -18.09 8.70
N ASN A 255 -17.95 -18.11 7.64
CA ASN A 255 -17.45 -18.64 6.38
C ASN A 255 -16.28 -17.77 5.87
N ALA A 256 -15.31 -18.40 5.21
CA ALA A 256 -14.07 -17.76 4.78
C ALA A 256 -14.31 -16.51 3.92
N ARG A 257 -15.38 -16.52 3.12
CA ARG A 257 -15.79 -15.36 2.32
C ARG A 257 -16.21 -14.16 3.16
N ALA A 258 -17.01 -14.33 4.21
CA ALA A 258 -17.39 -13.21 5.08
C ALA A 258 -16.18 -12.61 5.79
N PHE A 259 -15.23 -13.45 6.21
CA PHE A 259 -13.95 -12.99 6.74
C PHE A 259 -13.18 -12.15 5.70
N PHE A 260 -13.07 -12.62 4.46
CA PHE A 260 -12.36 -11.89 3.42
C PHE A 260 -13.05 -10.56 3.05
N GLU A 261 -14.38 -10.56 3.01
CA GLU A 261 -15.17 -9.36 2.80
C GLU A 261 -14.99 -8.35 3.94
N GLU A 262 -14.97 -8.81 5.19
CA GLU A 262 -14.66 -8.00 6.36
C GLU A 262 -13.29 -7.31 6.22
N CYS A 263 -12.26 -8.03 5.75
CA CYS A 263 -10.93 -7.45 5.51
C CYS A 263 -10.95 -6.31 4.48
N ILE A 264 -11.75 -6.44 3.41
CA ILE A 264 -11.88 -5.40 2.37
C ILE A 264 -12.61 -4.18 2.93
N GLN A 265 -13.71 -4.39 3.65
CA GLN A 265 -14.53 -3.31 4.18
C GLN A 265 -13.83 -2.52 5.30
N ASN A 266 -13.07 -3.22 6.17
CA ASN A 266 -12.41 -2.61 7.32
C ASN A 266 -11.06 -1.95 7.00
N LEU A 267 -10.47 -2.21 5.82
CA LEU A 267 -9.18 -1.65 5.43
C LEU A 267 -9.00 -0.12 5.66
N PRO A 268 -10.01 0.75 5.48
CA PRO A 268 -9.89 2.18 5.79
C PRO A 268 -9.69 2.52 7.27
N HIS A 269 -10.05 1.60 8.17
CA HIS A 269 -10.22 1.85 9.61
C HIS A 269 -9.20 1.11 10.48
N VAL A 270 -8.45 0.17 9.90
CA VAL A 270 -7.47 -0.64 10.63
C VAL A 270 -6.14 0.10 10.82
N PRO A 271 -5.33 -0.27 11.83
CA PRO A 271 -3.99 0.30 12.01
C PRO A 271 -3.07 0.04 10.80
N ASP A 272 -2.05 0.89 10.62
CA ASP A 272 -1.06 0.79 9.54
C ASP A 272 -0.47 -0.62 9.34
N VAL A 273 -0.21 -1.34 10.43
CA VAL A 273 0.37 -2.70 10.39
C VAL A 273 -0.61 -3.70 9.80
N GLU A 274 -1.89 -3.59 10.16
CA GLU A 274 -2.94 -4.44 9.59
C GLU A 274 -3.22 -4.04 8.13
N ALA A 275 -3.31 -2.75 7.83
CA ALA A 275 -3.45 -2.26 6.47
C ALA A 275 -2.32 -2.74 5.55
N LEU A 276 -1.08 -2.75 6.06
CA LEU A 276 0.09 -3.27 5.34
C LEU A 276 -0.09 -4.74 4.96
N VAL A 277 -0.37 -5.63 5.92
CA VAL A 277 -0.47 -7.07 5.64
C VAL A 277 -1.72 -7.41 4.84
N THR A 278 -2.84 -6.70 5.03
CA THR A 278 -4.04 -6.85 4.20
C THR A 278 -3.78 -6.43 2.76
N THR A 279 -3.06 -5.34 2.53
CA THR A 279 -2.69 -4.92 1.16
C THR A 279 -1.76 -5.94 0.48
N ARG A 280 -0.85 -6.56 1.24
CA ARG A 280 -0.01 -7.67 0.73
C ARG A 280 -0.83 -8.90 0.39
N LEU A 281 -1.76 -9.29 1.27
CA LEU A 281 -2.72 -10.34 1.01
C LEU A 281 -3.45 -10.09 -0.31
N PHE A 282 -3.94 -8.87 -0.55
CA PHE A 282 -4.61 -8.52 -1.79
C PHE A 282 -3.68 -8.64 -3.00
N ALA A 283 -2.41 -8.21 -2.89
CA ALA A 283 -1.43 -8.39 -3.95
C ALA A 283 -1.23 -9.88 -4.30
N HIS A 284 -1.22 -10.77 -3.30
CA HIS A 284 -1.10 -12.22 -3.51
C HIS A 284 -2.38 -12.84 -4.06
N VAL A 285 -3.56 -12.37 -3.66
CA VAL A 285 -4.85 -12.76 -4.24
C VAL A 285 -4.87 -12.45 -5.74
N ILE A 286 -4.44 -11.25 -6.14
CA ILE A 286 -4.36 -10.89 -7.56
C ILE A 286 -3.37 -11.77 -8.31
N ALA A 287 -2.21 -12.07 -7.72
CA ALA A 287 -1.25 -13.00 -8.32
C ALA A 287 -1.78 -14.44 -8.42
N ALA A 288 -2.68 -14.85 -7.53
CA ALA A 288 -3.30 -16.18 -7.53
C ALA A 288 -4.36 -16.36 -8.64
N LEU A 289 -4.91 -15.26 -9.18
CA LEU A 289 -5.82 -15.28 -10.32
C LEU A 289 -5.09 -15.56 -11.64
N ASP A 290 -3.76 -15.41 -11.67
CA ASP A 290 -2.96 -15.70 -12.85
C ASP A 290 -2.82 -17.22 -13.05
N LYS A 291 -2.88 -17.67 -14.31
CA LYS A 291 -2.81 -19.09 -14.70
C LYS A 291 -3.78 -20.00 -13.94
N PRO A 292 -5.09 -19.70 -13.98
CA PRO A 292 -6.11 -20.55 -13.37
C PRO A 292 -6.16 -21.93 -14.05
N PRO A 293 -6.69 -22.97 -13.37
CA PRO A 293 -6.99 -24.24 -14.02
C PRO A 293 -7.90 -24.06 -15.24
N PRO A 294 -7.76 -24.89 -16.29
CA PRO A 294 -8.60 -24.78 -17.48
C PRO A 294 -10.10 -24.83 -17.15
N GLY A 295 -10.85 -23.83 -17.62
CA GLY A 295 -12.30 -23.74 -17.41
C GLY A 295 -12.72 -23.16 -16.05
N ALA A 296 -11.78 -22.75 -15.20
CA ALA A 296 -12.10 -22.07 -13.96
C ALA A 296 -12.82 -20.74 -14.21
N LYS A 297 -13.83 -20.46 -13.38
CA LYS A 297 -14.63 -19.24 -13.40
C LYS A 297 -14.90 -18.78 -11.97
N LEU A 298 -15.04 -17.49 -11.80
CA LEU A 298 -15.61 -16.90 -10.58
C LEU A 298 -17.10 -16.64 -10.79
N THR A 299 -17.88 -16.72 -9.72
CA THR A 299 -19.25 -16.23 -9.73
C THR A 299 -19.26 -14.70 -9.81
N ALA A 300 -20.41 -14.12 -10.15
CA ALA A 300 -20.55 -12.67 -10.24
C ALA A 300 -20.19 -11.97 -8.91
N ASP A 301 -20.58 -12.55 -7.78
CA ASP A 301 -20.31 -11.95 -6.48
C ASP A 301 -18.84 -12.08 -6.08
N GLN A 302 -18.20 -13.21 -6.39
CA GLN A 302 -16.77 -13.39 -6.17
C GLN A 302 -15.96 -12.39 -7.00
N LEU A 303 -16.35 -12.20 -8.27
CA LEU A 303 -15.75 -11.21 -9.13
C LEU A 303 -15.93 -9.79 -8.57
N ALA A 304 -17.13 -9.44 -8.11
CA ALA A 304 -17.41 -8.14 -7.51
C ALA A 304 -16.53 -7.87 -6.28
N LEU A 305 -16.29 -8.89 -5.46
CA LEU A 305 -15.41 -8.80 -4.29
C LEU A 305 -13.95 -8.55 -4.70
N ILE A 306 -13.44 -9.28 -5.69
CA ILE A 306 -12.10 -9.06 -6.26
C ILE A 306 -11.97 -7.65 -6.84
N LEU A 307 -12.96 -7.21 -7.63
CA LEU A 307 -12.94 -5.89 -8.27
C LEU A 307 -13.00 -4.75 -7.25
N ALA A 308 -13.67 -4.94 -6.10
CA ALA A 308 -13.71 -3.94 -5.04
C ALA A 308 -12.30 -3.56 -4.54
N MET A 309 -11.38 -4.53 -4.44
CA MET A 309 -9.98 -4.28 -4.03
C MET A 309 -9.24 -3.36 -5.01
N LEU A 310 -9.59 -3.42 -6.30
CA LEU A 310 -8.89 -2.69 -7.38
C LEU A 310 -9.56 -1.37 -7.76
N THR A 311 -10.81 -1.16 -7.33
CA THR A 311 -11.63 -0.02 -7.77
C THR A 311 -12.02 0.92 -6.63
N LYS A 312 -11.90 0.48 -5.37
CA LYS A 312 -12.35 1.22 -4.18
C LYS A 312 -11.24 1.41 -3.15
N ALA A 313 -10.00 1.67 -3.58
CA ALA A 313 -8.93 1.90 -2.60
C ALA A 313 -9.28 3.07 -1.67
N PRO A 314 -9.16 2.92 -0.35
CA PRO A 314 -9.50 3.98 0.59
C PRO A 314 -8.57 5.18 0.43
N GLN A 315 -9.14 6.39 0.38
CA GLN A 315 -8.36 7.63 0.23
C GLN A 315 -7.26 7.78 1.30
N SER A 316 -7.51 7.30 2.52
CA SER A 316 -6.55 7.29 3.62
C SER A 316 -5.29 6.48 3.30
N LEU A 317 -5.42 5.36 2.58
CA LEU A 317 -4.28 4.54 2.16
C LEU A 317 -3.47 5.22 1.05
N LEU A 318 -4.13 5.93 0.14
CA LEU A 318 -3.45 6.66 -0.93
C LEU A 318 -2.62 7.85 -0.40
N GLN A 319 -2.95 8.36 0.78
CA GLN A 319 -2.25 9.47 1.44
C GLN A 319 -1.30 9.00 2.54
N THR A 320 -1.10 7.69 2.70
CA THR A 320 -0.20 7.17 3.73
C THR A 320 1.21 7.71 3.56
N LYS A 321 1.86 8.06 4.66
CA LYS A 321 3.29 8.42 4.68
C LYS A 321 4.19 7.20 4.96
N ASN A 322 3.59 6.07 5.29
CA ASN A 322 4.30 4.85 5.64
C ASN A 322 4.85 4.18 4.36
N SER A 323 6.18 4.16 4.23
CA SER A 323 6.87 3.62 3.06
C SER A 323 6.56 2.14 2.82
N ASN A 324 6.35 1.35 3.89
CA ASN A 324 6.02 -0.06 3.77
C ASN A 324 4.61 -0.25 3.18
N VAL A 325 3.64 0.55 3.63
CA VAL A 325 2.27 0.53 3.10
C VAL A 325 2.29 0.96 1.63
N LYS A 326 3.02 2.02 1.28
CA LYS A 326 3.21 2.44 -0.13
C LYS A 326 3.81 1.32 -0.99
N THR A 327 4.83 0.63 -0.48
CA THR A 327 5.44 -0.51 -1.17
C THR A 327 4.41 -1.63 -1.42
N ALA A 328 3.55 -1.92 -0.45
CA ALA A 328 2.49 -2.91 -0.61
C ALA A 328 1.42 -2.46 -1.62
N ILE A 329 1.03 -1.18 -1.62
CA ILE A 329 0.10 -0.61 -2.62
C ILE A 329 0.71 -0.70 -4.03
N CYS A 330 1.98 -0.32 -4.19
CA CYS A 330 2.68 -0.45 -5.47
C CYS A 330 2.73 -1.90 -5.95
N ALA A 331 2.97 -2.86 -5.05
CA ALA A 331 2.95 -4.29 -5.37
C ALA A 331 1.56 -4.80 -5.78
N LEU A 332 0.49 -4.35 -5.11
CA LEU A 332 -0.89 -4.66 -5.50
C LEU A 332 -1.18 -4.17 -6.92
N LEU A 333 -0.86 -2.91 -7.22
CA LEU A 333 -1.09 -2.33 -8.54
C LEU A 333 -0.19 -2.95 -9.62
N GLN A 334 1.06 -3.29 -9.29
CA GLN A 334 1.95 -4.05 -10.17
C GLN A 334 1.32 -5.40 -10.53
N ASN A 335 0.86 -6.18 -9.55
CA ASN A 335 0.29 -7.50 -9.80
C ASN A 335 -1.01 -7.39 -10.62
N ALA A 336 -1.82 -6.37 -10.34
CA ALA A 336 -3.02 -6.10 -11.13
C ALA A 336 -2.66 -5.74 -12.57
N ALA A 337 -1.66 -4.90 -12.79
CA ALA A 337 -1.19 -4.56 -14.13
C ALA A 337 -0.65 -5.78 -14.89
N VAL A 338 0.13 -6.64 -14.25
CA VAL A 338 0.67 -7.87 -14.85
C VAL A 338 -0.47 -8.84 -15.21
N LEU A 339 -1.46 -9.02 -14.32
CA LEU A 339 -2.63 -9.85 -14.60
C LEU A 339 -3.44 -9.32 -15.80
N LEU A 340 -3.71 -8.01 -15.81
CA LEU A 340 -4.57 -7.36 -16.82
C LEU A 340 -3.90 -7.25 -18.19
N ALA A 341 -2.57 -7.05 -18.22
CA ALA A 341 -1.79 -7.03 -19.46
C ALA A 341 -1.54 -8.44 -20.02
N GLY A 342 -1.74 -9.49 -19.22
CA GLY A 342 -1.69 -10.88 -19.65
C GLY A 342 -3.01 -11.35 -20.26
N ASP A 343 -3.49 -12.51 -19.80
CA ASP A 343 -4.78 -13.09 -20.21
C ASP A 343 -5.67 -13.27 -18.97
N PRO A 344 -6.42 -12.24 -18.54
CA PRO A 344 -7.23 -12.27 -17.32
C PRO A 344 -8.54 -13.04 -17.54
N VAL A 345 -8.46 -14.30 -18.00
CA VAL A 345 -9.61 -15.15 -18.37
C VAL A 345 -10.68 -15.20 -17.27
N VAL A 346 -10.24 -15.26 -16.01
CA VAL A 346 -11.11 -15.40 -14.83
C VAL A 346 -11.94 -14.15 -14.57
N LEU A 347 -11.44 -12.97 -14.94
CA LEU A 347 -12.18 -11.71 -14.77
C LEU A 347 -13.23 -11.50 -15.87
N GLY A 348 -13.08 -12.20 -17.01
CA GLY A 348 -13.85 -11.92 -18.22
C GLY A 348 -13.53 -10.54 -18.80
N LYS A 349 -14.13 -10.23 -19.96
CA LYS A 349 -13.85 -8.98 -20.68
C LYS A 349 -14.30 -7.74 -19.90
N ASP A 350 -15.52 -7.78 -19.35
CA ASP A 350 -16.10 -6.65 -18.65
C ASP A 350 -15.37 -6.39 -17.32
N GLY A 351 -15.09 -7.46 -16.56
CA GLY A 351 -14.32 -7.37 -15.31
C GLY A 351 -12.89 -6.87 -15.53
N ALA A 352 -12.22 -7.32 -16.59
CA ALA A 352 -10.89 -6.82 -16.95
C ALA A 352 -10.92 -5.33 -17.33
N SER A 353 -11.93 -4.88 -18.08
CA SER A 353 -12.13 -3.46 -18.41
C SER A 353 -12.35 -2.61 -17.16
N ASP A 354 -13.25 -3.03 -16.27
CA ASP A 354 -13.55 -2.30 -15.03
C ASP A 354 -12.35 -2.25 -14.09
N ALA A 355 -11.64 -3.36 -13.93
CA ALA A 355 -10.40 -3.42 -13.17
C ALA A 355 -9.34 -2.47 -13.76
N THR A 356 -9.17 -2.46 -15.08
CA THR A 356 -8.20 -1.57 -15.76
C THR A 356 -8.53 -0.10 -15.49
N ARG A 357 -9.81 0.29 -15.58
CA ARG A 357 -10.24 1.66 -15.26
C ARG A 357 -9.96 2.02 -13.81
N GLY A 358 -10.26 1.12 -12.88
CA GLY A 358 -9.99 1.30 -11.45
C GLY A 358 -8.49 1.50 -11.17
N VAL A 359 -7.67 0.55 -11.62
CA VAL A 359 -6.22 0.55 -11.43
C VAL A 359 -5.59 1.80 -12.03
N MET A 360 -5.99 2.21 -13.25
CA MET A 360 -5.46 3.43 -13.88
C MET A 360 -5.82 4.71 -13.12
N ARG A 361 -7.02 4.80 -12.54
CA ARG A 361 -7.41 5.94 -11.69
C ARG A 361 -6.58 5.98 -10.41
N LEU A 362 -6.37 4.83 -9.77
CA LEU A 362 -5.54 4.73 -8.57
C LEU A 362 -4.07 5.08 -8.84
N LEU A 363 -3.51 4.59 -9.96
CA LEU A 363 -2.16 4.94 -10.41
C LEU A 363 -2.01 6.44 -10.63
N ALA A 364 -2.99 7.07 -11.28
CA ALA A 364 -2.97 8.52 -11.50
C ALA A 364 -3.02 9.31 -10.19
N GLN A 365 -3.88 8.91 -9.25
CA GLN A 365 -3.96 9.54 -7.94
C GLN A 365 -2.65 9.39 -7.14
N LEU A 366 -2.04 8.20 -7.11
CA LEU A 366 -0.78 7.98 -6.41
C LEU A 366 0.37 8.77 -7.03
N LEU A 367 0.47 8.80 -8.36
CA LEU A 367 1.50 9.58 -9.05
C LEU A 367 1.37 11.10 -8.81
N LEU A 368 0.16 11.60 -8.52
CA LEU A 368 -0.04 13.00 -8.12
C LEU A 368 0.46 13.29 -6.71
N PHE A 369 0.36 12.33 -5.79
CA PHE A 369 0.80 12.50 -4.39
C PHE A 369 2.27 12.15 -4.15
N GLU A 370 2.88 11.38 -5.06
CA GLU A 370 4.25 10.90 -4.89
C GLU A 370 5.30 11.90 -5.41
N SER A 371 6.41 12.03 -4.69
CA SER A 371 7.53 12.86 -5.16
C SER A 371 8.14 12.28 -6.44
N ILE A 372 8.46 13.13 -7.41
CA ILE A 372 9.11 12.72 -8.68
C ILE A 372 10.41 11.95 -8.44
N SER A 373 11.13 12.27 -7.36
CA SER A 373 12.39 11.61 -6.98
C SER A 373 12.21 10.34 -6.14
N SER A 374 10.98 9.95 -5.80
CA SER A 374 10.71 8.74 -5.01
C SER A 374 10.95 7.48 -5.83
N SER A 375 11.47 6.43 -5.19
CA SER A 375 11.57 5.10 -5.80
C SER A 375 10.19 4.56 -6.20
N HIS A 376 9.14 4.91 -5.46
CA HIS A 376 7.76 4.49 -5.77
C HIS A 376 7.26 5.10 -7.08
N THR A 377 7.70 6.32 -7.45
CA THR A 377 7.35 6.93 -8.75
C THR A 377 7.85 6.08 -9.91
N ARG A 378 9.06 5.53 -9.80
CA ARG A 378 9.59 4.60 -10.81
C ARG A 378 8.70 3.36 -10.95
N ASP A 379 8.29 2.77 -9.84
CA ASP A 379 7.45 1.56 -9.83
C ASP A 379 6.05 1.84 -10.38
N LEU A 380 5.45 2.98 -10.03
CA LEU A 380 4.17 3.43 -10.54
C LEU A 380 4.23 3.68 -12.05
N VAL A 381 5.28 4.33 -12.55
CA VAL A 381 5.48 4.55 -14.00
C VAL A 381 5.66 3.22 -14.75
N ALA A 382 6.45 2.29 -14.20
CA ALA A 382 6.57 0.93 -14.75
C ALA A 382 5.22 0.21 -14.82
N THR A 383 4.38 0.41 -13.80
CA THR A 383 3.03 -0.16 -13.72
C THR A 383 2.10 0.43 -14.78
N VAL A 384 2.15 1.76 -14.99
CA VAL A 384 1.44 2.42 -16.10
C VAL A 384 1.90 1.90 -17.46
N MET A 385 3.22 1.77 -17.67
CA MET A 385 3.76 1.18 -18.91
C MET A 385 3.29 -0.25 -19.14
N THR A 386 3.13 -1.03 -18.06
CA THR A 386 2.67 -2.42 -18.14
C THR A 386 1.27 -2.51 -18.72
N LEU A 387 0.37 -1.60 -18.32
CA LEU A 387 -1.02 -1.52 -18.78
C LEU A 387 -1.18 -0.89 -20.17
N MET A 388 -0.46 0.21 -20.45
CA MET A 388 -0.69 1.00 -21.66
C MET A 388 0.03 0.46 -22.88
N LEU A 389 1.23 -0.09 -22.73
CA LEU A 389 2.03 -0.53 -23.86
C LEU A 389 1.68 -1.98 -24.21
N SER A 390 1.43 -2.29 -25.48
CA SER A 390 1.26 -3.68 -25.92
C SER A 390 2.58 -4.45 -25.87
N ASP A 391 2.54 -5.75 -25.58
CA ASP A 391 3.68 -6.67 -25.66
C ASP A 391 3.95 -7.16 -27.09
N GLY A 392 3.14 -6.73 -28.06
CA GLY A 392 3.22 -7.13 -29.46
C GLY A 392 2.67 -8.54 -29.73
N SER A 393 2.13 -9.24 -28.73
CA SER A 393 1.51 -10.55 -28.87
C SER A 393 0.07 -10.51 -29.37
N GLY A 394 -0.54 -9.31 -29.38
CA GLY A 394 -1.92 -9.07 -29.83
C GLY A 394 -3.01 -9.55 -28.86
N LYS A 395 -2.64 -10.11 -27.70
CA LYS A 395 -3.58 -10.59 -26.67
C LYS A 395 -4.07 -9.50 -25.71
N ASP A 396 -3.35 -8.38 -25.64
CA ASP A 396 -3.52 -7.32 -24.64
C ASP A 396 -4.17 -6.03 -25.18
N ILE A 397 -4.68 -6.07 -26.42
CA ILE A 397 -5.17 -4.89 -27.15
C ILE A 397 -6.32 -4.20 -26.39
N GLN A 398 -7.26 -4.96 -25.83
CA GLN A 398 -8.41 -4.36 -25.15
C GLN A 398 -8.02 -3.66 -23.84
N THR A 399 -7.15 -4.27 -23.02
CA THR A 399 -6.64 -3.67 -21.78
C THR A 399 -5.87 -2.38 -22.09
N SER A 400 -4.97 -2.43 -23.07
CA SER A 400 -4.17 -1.26 -23.49
C SER A 400 -5.06 -0.10 -23.96
N VAL A 401 -6.07 -0.38 -24.79
CA VAL A 401 -7.02 0.64 -25.26
C VAL A 401 -7.76 1.31 -24.09
N VAL A 402 -8.30 0.53 -23.15
CA VAL A 402 -8.99 1.07 -21.97
C VAL A 402 -8.02 1.85 -21.08
N ALA A 403 -6.79 1.38 -20.90
CA ALA A 403 -5.78 2.06 -20.12
C ALA A 403 -5.37 3.41 -20.74
N VAL A 404 -5.19 3.46 -22.06
CA VAL A 404 -4.90 4.69 -22.81
C VAL A 404 -6.05 5.68 -22.73
N GLU A 405 -7.29 5.22 -22.89
CA GLU A 405 -8.50 6.05 -22.77
C GLU A 405 -8.58 6.76 -21.40
N VAL A 406 -8.41 6.00 -20.32
CA VAL A 406 -8.43 6.56 -18.96
C VAL A 406 -7.20 7.43 -18.71
N GLY A 407 -6.01 6.95 -19.11
CA GLY A 407 -4.74 7.64 -18.92
C GLY A 407 -4.70 9.01 -19.60
N ARG A 408 -5.37 9.18 -20.74
CA ARG A 408 -5.48 10.47 -21.43
C ARG A 408 -6.11 11.54 -20.53
N ASN A 409 -7.16 11.15 -19.80
CA ASN A 409 -7.91 12.04 -18.94
C ASN A 409 -7.25 12.27 -17.57
N THR A 410 -6.41 11.32 -17.09
CA THR A 410 -5.93 11.33 -15.70
C THR A 410 -4.41 11.50 -15.54
N LEU A 411 -3.60 11.11 -16.54
CA LEU A 411 -2.13 11.05 -16.42
C LEU A 411 -1.39 12.11 -17.23
N ALA A 412 -2.03 12.74 -18.22
CA ALA A 412 -1.35 13.64 -19.16
C ALA A 412 -0.55 14.76 -18.47
N HIS A 413 -1.11 15.39 -17.42
CA HIS A 413 -0.41 16.42 -16.66
C HIS A 413 0.81 15.85 -15.91
N THR A 414 0.61 14.77 -15.15
CA THR A 414 1.66 14.14 -14.34
C THR A 414 2.80 13.62 -15.21
N LEU A 415 2.51 13.03 -16.38
CA LEU A 415 3.53 12.59 -17.33
C LEU A 415 4.30 13.78 -17.93
N ARG A 416 3.65 14.92 -18.22
CA ARG A 416 4.37 16.14 -18.65
C ARG A 416 5.29 16.66 -17.55
N ALA A 417 4.86 16.62 -16.29
CA ALA A 417 5.69 16.97 -15.14
C ALA A 417 6.89 16.02 -15.00
N LEU A 418 6.69 14.71 -15.12
CA LEU A 418 7.78 13.71 -15.12
C LEU A 418 8.75 13.89 -16.30
N LYS A 419 8.24 14.24 -17.48
CA LYS A 419 9.05 14.57 -18.67
C LYS A 419 9.93 15.81 -18.43
N ALA A 420 9.42 16.82 -17.72
CA ALA A 420 10.19 18.02 -17.35
C ALA A 420 11.08 17.80 -16.10
N GLY A 421 10.83 16.73 -15.34
CA GLY A 421 11.49 16.42 -14.08
C GLY A 421 12.97 16.04 -14.22
N PRO A 422 13.72 16.05 -13.10
CA PRO A 422 15.18 15.86 -13.11
C PRO A 422 15.60 14.41 -13.41
N GLU A 423 14.73 13.43 -13.18
CA GLU A 423 15.02 11.99 -13.31
C GLU A 423 15.00 11.52 -14.78
N PRO A 424 16.15 11.15 -15.39
CA PRO A 424 16.23 10.83 -16.81
C PRO A 424 15.37 9.63 -17.23
N HIS A 425 15.30 8.61 -16.39
CA HIS A 425 14.55 7.37 -16.67
C HIS A 425 13.04 7.58 -16.63
N CYS A 426 12.56 8.38 -15.68
CA CYS A 426 11.16 8.80 -15.61
C CYS A 426 10.80 9.67 -16.81
N ARG A 427 11.73 10.54 -17.24
CA ARG A 427 11.55 11.37 -18.44
C ARG A 427 11.40 10.53 -19.71
N GLU A 428 12.29 9.55 -19.92
CA GLU A 428 12.22 8.66 -21.09
C GLU A 428 10.89 7.87 -21.12
N ALA A 429 10.50 7.31 -19.99
CA ALA A 429 9.25 6.57 -19.85
C ALA A 429 8.02 7.48 -20.08
N ALA A 430 8.04 8.69 -19.52
CA ALA A 430 6.97 9.66 -19.69
C ALA A 430 6.82 10.11 -21.16
N ILE A 431 7.93 10.27 -21.89
CA ILE A 431 7.88 10.53 -23.34
C ILE A 431 7.17 9.40 -24.05
N LYS A 432 7.57 8.14 -23.84
CA LYS A 432 6.93 6.97 -24.47
C LYS A 432 5.44 6.91 -24.17
N LEU A 433 5.05 7.12 -22.90
CA LEU A 433 3.65 7.10 -22.49
C LEU A 433 2.84 8.25 -23.09
N LEU A 434 3.39 9.47 -23.15
CA LEU A 434 2.72 10.62 -23.79
C LEU A 434 2.48 10.37 -25.28
N HIS A 435 3.47 9.81 -26.00
CA HIS A 435 3.29 9.43 -27.40
C HIS A 435 2.12 8.45 -27.57
N CYS A 436 1.98 7.45 -26.69
CA CYS A 436 0.84 6.53 -26.74
C CYS A 436 -0.51 7.19 -26.45
N LEU A 437 -0.55 8.26 -25.63
CA LEU A 437 -1.78 9.02 -25.39
C LEU A 437 -2.18 9.87 -26.61
N ASP A 438 -1.19 10.43 -27.30
CA ASP A 438 -1.33 11.32 -28.46
C ASP A 438 -1.64 10.53 -29.77
N ASP A 439 -0.96 9.39 -30.01
CA ASP A 439 -1.15 8.58 -31.23
C ASP A 439 -2.58 8.01 -31.36
N ALA A 440 -3.27 7.85 -30.23
CA ALA A 440 -4.67 7.42 -30.18
C ALA A 440 -5.68 8.56 -30.42
N GLU A 441 -5.24 9.78 -30.78
CA GLU A 441 -6.10 10.84 -31.36
C GLU A 441 -6.21 10.75 -32.89
N LEU A 442 -5.33 9.97 -33.54
CA LEU A 442 -5.25 9.83 -35.01
C LEU A 442 -5.96 8.57 -35.55
N GLN A 443 -6.58 7.78 -34.68
CA GLN A 443 -7.45 6.64 -35.00
C GLN A 443 -8.86 6.93 -34.50
#